data_AF-A0A382NS18-F1
#
_entry.id   AF-A0A382NS18-F1
#
_cell.length_a   1.000
_cell.length_b   1.000
_cell.length_c   1.000
_cell.angle_alpha   90.00
_cell.angle_beta   90.00
_cell.angle_gamma   90.00
#
_symmetry.space_group_name_H-M   'P 1'
#
loop_
_entity.id
_entity.type
_entity.pdbx_description
1 polymer ?
#
loop_
_entity_poly.entity_id
_entity_poly.type
_entity_poly.pdbx_seq_one_letter_code
_entity_poly.pdbx_strand_id
1 'polypeptide(L)' 'MIASTDSFEPSSQDQLPNSKRVYVNGTIHPDVRVAFREISQSPTKSLSGDVEDNAPVRVYDTSGP' A
#
# COMPACT_ATOMS: atom_id res chain seq x y z
N MET A 1 34.34 12.72 2.78
CA MET A 1 32.94 13.09 2.52
C MET A 1 32.14 12.69 3.74
N ILE A 2 31.39 13.62 4.34
CA ILE A 2 30.43 13.30 5.41
C ILE A 2 29.06 13.39 4.72
N ALA A 3 28.34 12.28 4.62
CA ALA A 3 27.00 12.26 4.06
C ALA A 3 26.06 13.04 4.98
N SER A 4 25.18 13.86 4.41
CA SER A 4 24.14 14.60 5.14
C SER A 4 23.17 13.61 5.78
N THR A 5 22.61 13.94 6.94
CA THR A 5 21.64 13.09 7.65
C THR A 5 20.40 12.75 6.81
N ASP A 6 20.02 13.60 5.85
CA ASP A 6 18.94 13.33 4.87
C ASP A 6 19.19 12.14 3.93
N SER A 7 20.43 11.61 3.88
CA SER A 7 20.78 10.54 2.94
C SER A 7 20.29 9.15 3.38
N PHE A 8 19.79 9.01 4.61
CA PHE A 8 19.54 7.71 5.25
C PHE A 8 18.11 7.52 5.77
N GLU A 9 17.26 8.55 5.70
CA GLU A 9 15.88 8.45 6.16
C GLU A 9 14.96 8.06 5.00
N PRO A 10 14.08 7.06 5.18
CA PRO A 10 13.13 6.66 4.15
C PRO A 10 12.14 7.79 3.88
N SER A 11 11.94 8.10 2.59
CA SER A 11 10.92 9.05 2.13
C SER A 11 9.54 8.42 2.20
N SER A 12 8.50 9.23 2.45
CA SER A 12 7.11 8.78 2.35
C SER A 12 6.72 8.35 0.92
N GLN A 13 7.51 8.74 -0.09
CA GLN A 13 7.37 8.32 -1.48
C GLN A 13 8.02 6.96 -1.76
N ASP A 14 8.87 6.47 -0.86
CA ASP A 14 9.52 5.18 -1.05
C ASP A 14 8.47 4.06 -1.05
N GLN A 15 8.80 2.99 -1.77
CA GLN A 15 7.91 1.85 -1.91
C GLN A 15 7.71 1.18 -0.54
N LEU A 16 6.52 1.38 0.04
CA LEU A 16 6.13 0.71 1.27
C LEU A 16 5.99 -0.81 1.04
N PRO A 17 6.54 -1.66 1.93
CA PRO A 17 6.54 -3.11 1.75
C PRO A 17 5.13 -3.69 1.71
N ASN A 18 4.96 -4.80 0.98
CA ASN A 18 3.71 -5.57 0.86
C ASN A 18 2.47 -4.76 0.44
N SER A 19 2.66 -3.55 -0.08
CA SER A 19 1.59 -2.65 -0.45
C SER A 19 1.77 -2.10 -1.85
N LYS A 20 0.68 -1.87 -2.57
CA LYS A 20 0.70 -1.29 -3.91
C LYS A 20 -0.24 -0.11 -3.97
N ARG A 21 0.19 0.98 -4.61
CA ARG A 21 -0.69 2.12 -4.87
C ARG A 21 -1.72 1.72 -5.93
N VAL A 22 -2.98 2.02 -5.67
CA VAL A 22 -4.11 1.83 -6.59
C VAL A 22 -4.93 3.12 -6.64
N TYR A 23 -5.67 3.30 -7.73
CA TYR A 23 -6.54 4.46 -7.91
C TYR A 23 -7.98 4.02 -8.11
N VAL A 24 -8.89 4.67 -7.40
CA VAL A 24 -10.34 4.50 -7.59
C VAL A 24 -10.87 5.73 -8.32
N ASN A 25 -11.58 5.52 -9.43
CA ASN A 25 -12.19 6.60 -10.19
C ASN A 25 -13.43 7.15 -9.48
N GLY A 26 -13.63 8.45 -9.54
CA GLY A 26 -14.85 9.09 -9.04
C GLY A 26 -16.08 8.73 -9.89
N THR A 27 -17.24 8.63 -9.25
CA THR A 27 -18.50 8.37 -9.97
C THR A 27 -19.11 9.66 -10.55
N ILE A 28 -19.06 10.76 -9.80
CA ILE A 28 -19.60 12.07 -10.20
C ILE A 28 -18.59 12.83 -11.09
N HIS A 29 -17.31 12.71 -10.75
CA HIS A 29 -16.19 13.31 -11.48
C HIS A 29 -15.26 12.17 -11.96
N PRO A 30 -15.48 11.61 -13.16
CA PRO A 30 -14.77 10.42 -13.65
C PRO A 30 -13.27 10.61 -13.88
N ASP A 31 -12.83 11.86 -14.02
CA ASP A 31 -11.44 12.29 -14.16
C ASP A 31 -10.67 12.25 -12.83
N VAL A 32 -11.38 12.29 -11.70
CA VAL A 32 -10.76 12.22 -10.37
C VAL A 32 -10.33 10.79 -10.07
N ARG A 33 -9.05 10.65 -9.67
CA ARG A 33 -8.44 9.38 -9.25
C ARG A 33 -8.02 9.46 -7.80
N VAL A 34 -8.78 8.84 -6.91
CA VAL A 34 -8.48 8.83 -5.47
C VAL A 34 -7.44 7.76 -5.17
N ALA A 35 -6.33 8.18 -4.55
CA ALA A 35 -5.22 7.29 -4.23
C ALA A 35 -5.51 6.45 -2.98
N PHE A 36 -5.26 5.15 -3.10
CA PHE A 36 -5.29 4.18 -2.01
C PHE A 36 -4.08 3.26 -2.10
N ARG A 37 -3.83 2.51 -1.03
CA ARG A 37 -2.93 1.36 -1.04
C ARG A 37 -3.69 0.08 -0.76
N GLU A 38 -3.35 -0.97 -1.46
CA GLU A 38 -3.76 -2.33 -1.14
C GLU A 38 -2.61 -3.07 -0.48
N ILE A 39 -2.83 -3.54 0.75
CA ILE A 39 -1.86 -4.27 1.55
C ILE A 39 -2.17 -5.75 1.45
N SER A 40 -1.29 -6.51 0.80
CA SER A 40 -1.39 -7.97 0.72
C SER A 40 -1.30 -8.59 2.11
N GLN A 41 -2.16 -9.57 2.37
CA GLN A 41 -2.19 -10.33 3.61
C GLN A 41 -1.61 -11.72 3.35
N SER A 42 -0.95 -12.31 4.34
CA SER A 42 -0.58 -13.73 4.28
C SER A 42 -1.85 -14.59 4.40
N PRO A 43 -1.92 -15.75 3.73
CA PRO A 43 -3.02 -16.70 3.93
C PRO A 43 -3.15 -17.16 5.39
N THR A 44 -4.37 -17.39 5.86
CA THR A 44 -4.66 -17.98 7.17
C THR A 44 -4.46 -19.49 7.10
N LYS A 45 -3.80 -20.07 8.11
CA LYS A 45 -3.65 -21.52 8.26
C LYS A 45 -4.52 -21.99 9.42
N SER A 46 -5.47 -22.88 9.14
CA SER A 46 -6.35 -23.45 10.16
C SER A 46 -5.64 -24.55 10.96
N LEU A 47 -6.17 -24.87 12.14
CA LEU A 47 -5.69 -26.01 12.94
C LEU A 47 -5.88 -27.35 12.23
N SER A 48 -6.85 -27.43 11.30
CA SER A 48 -7.12 -28.61 10.47
C SER A 48 -6.16 -28.75 9.29
N GLY A 49 -5.31 -27.74 9.03
CA GLY A 49 -4.37 -27.71 7.92
C GLY A 49 -4.89 -27.01 6.67
N ASP A 50 -6.11 -26.48 6.69
CA ASP A 50 -6.68 -25.72 5.56
C ASP A 50 -5.98 -24.37 5.43
N VAL A 51 -5.83 -23.91 4.19
CA VAL A 51 -5.26 -22.59 3.85
C VAL A 51 -6.33 -21.73 3.21
N GLU A 52 -6.56 -20.56 3.78
CA GLU A 52 -7.52 -19.57 3.29
C GLU A 52 -6.81 -18.29 2.86
N ASP A 53 -7.02 -17.88 1.62
CA ASP A 53 -6.47 -16.62 1.12
C ASP A 53 -7.22 -15.43 1.70
N ASN A 54 -6.47 -14.47 2.23
CA ASN A 54 -7.02 -13.23 2.78
C ASN A 54 -7.06 -12.13 1.71
N ALA A 55 -8.20 -11.48 1.56
CA ALA A 55 -8.32 -10.33 0.67
C ALA A 55 -7.38 -9.19 1.11
N PRO A 56 -6.81 -8.42 0.16
CA PRO A 56 -5.99 -7.25 0.50
C PRO A 56 -6.78 -6.21 1.29
N VAL A 57 -6.12 -5.58 2.27
CA VAL A 57 -6.71 -4.46 3.02
C VAL A 57 -6.45 -3.16 2.27
N ARG A 58 -7.52 -2.42 1.98
CA ARG A 58 -7.43 -1.12 1.31
C ARG A 58 -7.37 0.02 2.33
N VAL A 59 -6.36 0.88 2.22
CA VAL A 59 -6.14 2.05 3.09
C VAL A 59 -5.94 3.31 2.27
N TYR A 60 -6.31 4.48 2.83
CA TYR A 60 -6.12 5.76 2.17
C TYR A 60 -4.63 6.11 2.00
N ASP A 61 -4.23 6.66 0.84
CA ASP A 61 -2.83 6.99 0.56
C ASP A 61 -2.59 8.51 0.56
N THR A 62 -1.79 9.00 1.51
CA THR A 62 -1.39 10.42 1.63
C THR A 62 0.03 10.70 1.13
N SER A 63 0.73 9.73 0.55
CA SER A 63 2.15 9.85 0.18
C SER A 63 2.44 10.82 -0.98
N GLY A 64 1.43 11.22 -1.75
CA GLY A 64 1.61 12.13 -2.89
C GLY A 64 2.28 11.46 -4.11
N PRO A 65 2.54 12.21 -5.20
CA PRO A 65 3.14 11.68 -6.42
C PRO A 65 4.50 11.03 -6.17
#